data_AF-A0A556TJQ3-F1
#
_entry.id   AF-A0A556TJQ3-F1
#
_cell.length_a   1.000
_cell.length_b   1.000
_cell.length_c   1.000
_cell.angle_alpha   90.00
_cell.angle_beta   90.00
_cell.angle_gamma   90.00
#
_symmetry.space_group_name_H-M   'P 1'
#
loop_
_entity.id
_entity.type
_entity.pdbx_description
1 polymer ?
#
loop_
_entity_poly.entity_id
_entity_poly.type
_entity_poly.pdbx_seq_one_letter_code
_entity_poly.pdbx_strand_id
1 'polypeptide(L)'
;MVETFYLSNIVPQNYENNAGFWNRLEMYCRELTERFQDVWVISGPLTLPQVGEDKRKSVSYQLIGKDDVAVPTHLYKVILARKNQSSNALALGAFVVPNVPISFAHELKEYQVSLMELEKMSGLTFFPKLDISQSVQDLCLLDTCKLMDFKRFTLYITGRKVNGVKSLAKLEKIMAELKEAGITPDEYLTRMYFKKKEELLEKESPQVK
;
A
#
# COMPACT_ATOMS: atom_id res chain seq x y z
N MET A 1 -12.82 -7.50 -9.28
CA MET A 1 -11.52 -6.84 -9.58
C MET A 1 -11.67 -5.75 -10.63
N VAL A 2 -12.37 -5.98 -11.76
CA VAL A 2 -12.48 -4.98 -12.85
C VAL A 2 -13.04 -3.62 -12.39
N GLU A 3 -14.03 -3.62 -11.50
CA GLU A 3 -14.65 -2.38 -10.99
C GLU A 3 -13.66 -1.43 -10.30
N THR A 4 -12.57 -1.94 -9.70
CA THR A 4 -11.57 -1.09 -9.05
C THR A 4 -10.73 -0.27 -10.05
N PHE A 5 -10.84 -0.56 -11.35
CA PHE A 5 -10.18 0.16 -12.44
C PHE A 5 -11.04 1.28 -13.03
N TYR A 6 -12.30 1.44 -12.59
CA TYR A 6 -13.06 2.63 -12.94
C TYR A 6 -12.41 3.88 -12.35
N LEU A 7 -12.36 4.96 -13.14
CA LEU A 7 -11.69 6.21 -12.72
C LEU A 7 -12.37 6.89 -11.52
N SER A 8 -13.60 6.51 -11.18
CA SER A 8 -14.26 6.87 -9.92
C SER A 8 -13.52 6.38 -8.67
N ASN A 9 -12.61 5.41 -8.82
CA ASN A 9 -11.78 4.84 -7.75
C ASN A 9 -10.28 5.21 -7.91
N ILE A 10 -9.93 6.12 -8.82
CA ILE A 10 -8.53 6.45 -9.14
C ILE A 10 -8.25 7.92 -8.83
N VAL A 11 -7.05 8.18 -8.30
CA VAL A 11 -6.49 9.53 -8.13
C VAL A 11 -5.14 9.62 -8.82
N PRO A 12 -4.71 10.79 -9.31
CA PRO A 12 -3.33 10.98 -9.76
C PRO A 12 -2.35 10.79 -8.61
N GLN A 13 -1.56 9.72 -8.66
CA GLN A 13 -0.64 9.35 -7.59
C GLN A 13 0.81 9.33 -8.10
N ASN A 14 1.73 9.80 -7.27
CA ASN A 14 3.16 9.67 -7.54
C ASN A 14 3.52 8.18 -7.73
N TYR A 15 4.24 7.87 -8.82
CA TYR A 15 4.52 6.49 -9.21
C TYR A 15 5.29 5.70 -8.12
N GLU A 16 6.31 6.32 -7.52
CA GLU A 16 7.12 5.68 -6.48
C GLU A 16 6.33 5.51 -5.17
N ASN A 17 5.46 6.48 -4.85
CA ASN A 17 4.53 6.34 -3.73
C ASN A 17 3.58 5.15 -3.92
N ASN A 18 2.92 5.10 -5.09
CA ASN A 18 1.98 4.04 -5.46
C ASN A 18 2.65 2.66 -5.44
N ALA A 19 3.76 2.51 -6.17
CA ALA A 19 4.46 1.24 -6.27
C ALA A 19 5.22 0.85 -4.98
N GLY A 20 5.52 1.81 -4.11
CA GLY A 20 6.34 1.66 -2.90
C GLY A 20 5.53 1.73 -1.61
N PHE A 21 5.59 2.87 -0.91
CA PHE A 21 5.04 3.02 0.44
C PHE A 21 3.53 2.74 0.51
N TRP A 22 2.75 3.24 -0.45
CA TRP A 22 1.30 3.03 -0.47
C TRP A 22 0.94 1.56 -0.67
N ASN A 23 1.60 0.87 -1.62
CA ASN A 23 1.44 -0.57 -1.80
C ASN A 23 1.85 -1.35 -0.53
N ARG A 24 2.93 -0.97 0.17
CA ARG A 24 3.31 -1.58 1.45
C ARG A 24 2.21 -1.42 2.51
N LEU A 25 1.56 -0.26 2.57
CA LEU A 25 0.41 -0.03 3.46
C LEU A 25 -0.81 -0.87 3.05
N GLU A 26 -1.09 -1.02 1.75
CA GLU A 26 -2.14 -1.92 1.27
C GLU A 26 -1.83 -3.40 1.57
N MET A 27 -0.56 -3.81 1.50
CA MET A 27 -0.10 -5.13 1.91
C MET A 27 -0.32 -5.36 3.40
N TYR A 28 -0.02 -4.36 4.23
CA TYR A 28 -0.31 -4.41 5.66
C TYR A 28 -1.81 -4.58 5.93
N CYS A 29 -2.67 -3.86 5.22
CA CYS A 29 -4.14 -4.03 5.35
C CYS A 29 -4.59 -5.45 5.02
N ARG A 30 -3.96 -6.11 4.04
CA ARG A 30 -4.23 -7.52 3.73
C ARG A 30 -3.70 -8.44 4.84
N GLU A 31 -2.51 -8.17 5.35
CA GLU A 31 -1.88 -8.95 6.44
C GLU A 31 -2.71 -8.92 7.73
N LEU A 32 -3.42 -7.81 8.01
CA LEU A 32 -4.33 -7.73 9.16
C LEU A 32 -5.38 -8.84 9.17
N THR A 33 -5.79 -9.36 8.01
CA THR A 33 -6.78 -10.46 7.93
C THR A 33 -6.27 -11.80 8.48
N GLU A 34 -4.96 -11.94 8.71
CA GLU A 34 -4.38 -13.09 9.40
C GLU A 34 -4.63 -13.05 10.92
N ARG A 35 -4.97 -11.88 11.47
CA ARG A 35 -5.07 -11.62 12.92
C ARG A 35 -6.45 -11.08 13.34
N PHE A 36 -7.15 -10.47 12.41
CA PHE A 36 -8.48 -9.88 12.59
C PHE A 36 -9.45 -10.54 11.61
N GLN A 37 -10.62 -10.94 12.10
CA GLN A 37 -11.64 -11.57 11.28
C GLN A 37 -12.22 -10.62 10.23
N ASP A 38 -12.42 -9.36 10.59
CA ASP A 38 -12.96 -8.34 9.69
C ASP A 38 -12.06 -7.11 9.68
N VAL A 39 -11.81 -6.57 8.48
CA VAL A 39 -11.03 -5.34 8.26
C VAL A 39 -11.78 -4.45 7.26
N TRP A 40 -12.15 -3.26 7.69
CA TRP A 40 -12.71 -2.20 6.86
C TRP A 40 -11.65 -1.15 6.58
N VAL A 41 -11.57 -0.71 5.33
CA VAL A 41 -10.61 0.30 4.89
C VAL A 41 -11.33 1.38 4.11
N ILE A 42 -11.14 2.63 4.51
CA ILE A 42 -11.56 3.81 3.76
C ILE A 42 -10.30 4.52 3.29
N SER A 43 -10.24 4.93 2.02
CA SER A 43 -9.09 5.66 1.47
C SER A 43 -9.57 6.80 0.60
N GLY A 44 -8.77 7.86 0.52
CA GLY A 44 -9.09 8.99 -0.34
C GLY A 44 -7.99 10.05 -0.43
N PRO A 45 -8.19 11.04 -1.31
CA PRO A 45 -7.28 12.17 -1.48
C PRO A 45 -7.48 13.27 -0.43
N LEU A 46 -6.43 14.07 -0.20
CA LEU A 46 -6.46 15.33 0.54
C LEU A 46 -5.64 16.40 -0.19
N THR A 47 -6.09 17.65 -0.09
CA THR A 47 -5.35 18.85 -0.50
C THR A 47 -5.10 19.74 0.71
N LEU A 48 -4.03 19.42 1.44
CA LEU A 48 -3.68 20.08 2.70
C LEU A 48 -2.97 21.43 2.48
N PRO A 49 -3.16 22.41 3.39
CA PRO A 49 -2.51 23.71 3.29
C PRO A 49 -1.02 23.64 3.59
N GLN A 50 -0.25 24.46 2.89
CA GLN A 50 1.16 24.74 3.18
C GLN A 50 1.27 26.13 3.82
N VAL A 51 2.24 26.29 4.73
CA VAL A 51 2.54 27.57 5.37
C VAL A 51 3.67 28.24 4.58
N GLY A 52 3.37 29.40 3.99
CA GLY A 52 4.37 30.21 3.29
C GLY A 52 5.34 30.90 4.25
N GLU A 53 6.41 31.48 3.72
CA GLU A 53 7.39 32.26 4.50
C GLU A 53 6.74 33.43 5.28
N ASP A 54 5.67 33.98 4.72
CA ASP A 54 4.83 35.03 5.31
C ASP A 54 3.86 34.53 6.40
N LYS A 55 3.96 33.26 6.79
CA LYS A 55 3.10 32.55 7.76
C LYS A 55 1.64 32.42 7.31
N ARG A 56 1.28 32.77 6.08
CA ARG A 56 -0.06 32.54 5.55
C ARG A 56 -0.20 31.08 5.11
N LYS A 57 -1.40 30.54 5.34
CA LYS A 57 -1.77 29.20 4.89
C LYS A 57 -2.42 29.31 3.52
N SER A 58 -1.93 28.54 2.56
CA SER A 58 -2.53 28.42 1.23
C SER A 58 -2.64 26.95 0.84
N VAL A 59 -3.69 26.61 0.10
CA VAL A 59 -3.83 25.28 -0.50
C VAL A 59 -3.48 25.44 -1.98
N SER A 60 -2.51 24.66 -2.45
CA SER A 60 -2.10 24.61 -3.85
C SER A 60 -1.96 23.15 -4.29
N TYR A 61 -2.49 22.82 -5.46
CA TYR A 61 -2.42 21.50 -6.06
C TYR A 61 -2.51 21.61 -7.58
N GLN A 62 -1.94 20.64 -8.28
CA GLN A 62 -1.93 20.61 -9.74
C GLN A 62 -3.27 20.07 -10.28
N LEU A 63 -3.71 20.60 -11.43
CA LEU A 63 -4.77 20.02 -12.26
C LEU A 63 -4.14 19.41 -13.51
N ILE A 64 -4.61 18.25 -13.96
CA ILE A 64 -4.08 17.55 -15.14
C ILE A 64 -5.17 17.16 -16.13
N GLY A 65 -4.77 17.09 -17.41
CA GLY A 65 -5.67 16.71 -18.50
C GLY A 65 -6.61 17.84 -18.94
N LYS A 66 -7.57 17.50 -19.81
CA LYS A 66 -8.58 18.46 -20.30
C LYS A 66 -9.73 18.68 -19.31
N ASP A 67 -9.92 17.71 -18.42
CA ASP A 67 -11.00 17.69 -17.44
C ASP A 67 -10.53 18.18 -16.06
N ASP A 68 -9.33 18.78 -16.00
CA ASP A 68 -8.76 19.38 -14.80
C ASP A 68 -8.79 18.46 -13.56
N VAL A 69 -8.33 17.22 -13.74
CA VAL A 69 -8.30 16.23 -12.65
C VAL A 69 -7.30 16.69 -11.58
N ALA A 70 -7.78 16.85 -10.35
CA ALA A 70 -6.96 17.31 -9.22
C ALA A 70 -5.93 16.26 -8.77
N VAL A 71 -4.68 16.69 -8.63
CA VAL A 71 -3.58 15.90 -8.06
C VAL A 71 -3.52 16.14 -6.54
N PRO A 72 -3.85 15.16 -5.69
CA PRO A 72 -3.84 15.36 -4.25
C PRO A 72 -2.44 15.61 -3.70
N THR A 73 -2.34 16.41 -2.64
CA THR A 73 -1.07 16.60 -1.92
C THR A 73 -0.78 15.45 -0.97
N HIS A 74 -1.83 14.84 -0.40
CA HIS A 74 -1.75 13.71 0.51
C HIS A 74 -2.84 12.68 0.19
N LEU A 75 -2.65 11.46 0.65
CA LEU A 75 -3.62 10.39 0.66
C LEU A 75 -3.89 10.01 2.11
N TYR A 76 -5.12 9.61 2.41
CA TYR A 76 -5.45 9.08 3.73
C TYR A 76 -5.92 7.64 3.65
N LYS A 77 -5.72 6.92 4.76
CA LYS A 77 -6.31 5.61 5.00
C LYS A 77 -6.85 5.53 6.42
N VAL A 78 -8.11 5.14 6.57
CA VAL A 78 -8.71 4.77 7.86
C VAL A 78 -8.91 3.26 7.86
N ILE A 79 -8.36 2.59 8.86
CA ILE A 79 -8.43 1.15 9.04
C ILE A 79 -9.22 0.89 10.31
N LEU A 80 -10.28 0.12 10.20
CA LEU A 80 -11.04 -0.42 11.33
C LEU A 80 -10.94 -1.94 11.28
N ALA A 81 -10.53 -2.58 12.36
CA ALA A 81 -10.36 -4.03 12.42
C ALA A 81 -11.09 -4.61 13.64
N ARG A 82 -11.71 -5.77 13.46
CA ARG A 82 -12.41 -6.52 14.51
C ARG A 82 -11.80 -7.90 14.65
N LYS A 83 -11.38 -8.26 15.87
CA LYS A 83 -10.70 -9.54 16.12
C LYS A 83 -11.62 -10.73 15.91
N ASN A 84 -12.82 -10.69 16.48
CA ASN A 84 -13.86 -11.70 16.29
C ASN A 84 -15.26 -11.09 16.50
N GLN A 85 -16.29 -11.73 15.97
CA GLN A 85 -17.69 -11.27 16.10
C GLN A 85 -18.21 -11.25 17.54
N SER A 86 -17.64 -12.06 18.43
CA SER A 86 -18.00 -12.13 19.86
C SER A 86 -17.38 -11.01 20.70
N SER A 87 -16.43 -10.25 20.15
CA SER A 87 -15.72 -9.17 20.83
C SER A 87 -16.22 -7.84 20.33
N ASN A 88 -16.64 -6.99 21.26
CA ASN A 88 -16.96 -5.59 20.97
C ASN A 88 -15.70 -4.72 20.84
N ALA A 89 -14.50 -5.28 21.07
CA ALA A 89 -13.26 -4.53 20.94
C ALA A 89 -12.88 -4.36 19.47
N LEU A 90 -12.78 -3.09 19.07
CA LEU A 90 -12.37 -2.67 17.73
C LEU A 90 -10.99 -2.03 17.80
N ALA A 91 -10.22 -2.18 16.73
CA ALA A 91 -8.94 -1.53 16.55
C ALA A 91 -9.07 -0.50 15.41
N LEU A 92 -8.67 0.75 15.65
CA LEU A 92 -8.77 1.82 14.65
C LEU A 92 -7.43 2.54 14.48
N GLY A 93 -7.04 2.78 13.23
CA GLY A 93 -5.90 3.62 12.87
C GLY A 93 -6.24 4.53 11.70
N ALA A 94 -5.86 5.81 11.78
CA ALA A 94 -5.97 6.77 10.70
C ALA A 94 -4.58 7.25 10.29
N PHE A 95 -4.32 7.28 8.99
CA PHE A 95 -3.00 7.61 8.44
C PHE A 95 -3.12 8.64 7.33
N VAL A 96 -2.23 9.63 7.32
CA VAL A 96 -2.14 10.67 6.29
C VAL A 96 -0.73 10.67 5.70
N VAL A 97 -0.62 10.28 4.44
CA VAL A 97 0.65 10.03 3.73
C VAL A 97 0.80 11.04 2.61
N PRO A 98 1.94 11.74 2.48
CA PRO A 98 2.14 12.68 1.38
C PRO A 98 2.21 11.94 0.03
N ASN A 99 1.68 12.56 -1.04
CA ASN A 99 1.67 12.02 -2.40
C ASN A 99 3.03 12.23 -3.10
N VAL A 100 4.10 11.78 -2.46
CA VAL A 100 5.51 11.92 -2.88
C VAL A 100 6.26 10.61 -2.61
N PRO A 101 7.47 10.39 -3.16
CA PRO A 101 8.29 9.24 -2.82
C PRO A 101 8.61 9.21 -1.32
N ILE A 102 8.47 8.04 -0.69
CA ILE A 102 8.78 7.82 0.73
C ILE A 102 9.70 6.61 0.84
N SER A 103 10.85 6.81 1.49
CA SER A 103 11.87 5.77 1.63
C SER A 103 11.50 4.70 2.66
N PHE A 104 12.26 3.61 2.69
CA PHE A 104 12.09 2.54 3.69
C PHE A 104 12.50 2.92 5.11
N ALA A 105 13.15 4.09 5.30
CA ALA A 105 13.53 4.58 6.61
C ALA A 105 12.33 5.09 7.43
N HIS A 106 11.23 5.45 6.76
CA HIS A 106 10.03 5.95 7.42
C HIS A 106 9.08 4.82 7.82
N GLU A 107 8.63 4.87 9.06
CA GLU A 107 7.66 3.94 9.64
C GLU A 107 6.22 4.42 9.45
N LEU A 108 5.24 3.50 9.43
CA LEU A 108 3.83 3.85 9.27
C LEU A 108 3.33 4.77 10.39
N LYS A 109 3.83 4.59 11.61
CA LYS A 109 3.43 5.34 12.79
C LYS A 109 3.76 6.84 12.68
N GLU A 110 4.77 7.22 11.88
CA GLU A 110 5.09 8.63 11.60
C GLU A 110 3.96 9.36 10.87
N TYR A 111 3.11 8.62 10.16
CA TYR A 111 1.98 9.14 9.40
C TYR A 111 0.64 8.94 10.11
N GLN A 112 0.65 8.42 11.35
CA GLN A 112 -0.57 8.21 12.12
C GLN A 112 -1.09 9.56 12.63
N VAL A 113 -2.40 9.77 12.49
CA VAL A 113 -3.12 10.93 13.02
C VAL A 113 -4.31 10.45 13.83
N SER A 114 -4.87 11.31 14.69
CA SER A 114 -6.15 10.99 15.31
C SER A 114 -7.27 10.97 14.26
N LEU A 115 -8.32 10.17 14.50
CA LEU A 115 -9.49 10.17 13.62
C LEU A 115 -10.11 11.56 13.51
N MET A 116 -10.21 12.28 14.62
CA MET A 116 -10.75 13.64 14.69
C MET A 116 -9.96 14.64 13.86
N GLU A 117 -8.63 14.54 13.84
CA GLU A 117 -7.79 15.39 12.97
C GLU A 117 -8.04 15.09 11.50
N LEU A 118 -8.13 13.81 11.12
CA LEU A 118 -8.43 13.44 9.74
C LEU A 118 -9.84 13.90 9.31
N GLU A 119 -10.85 13.76 10.16
CA GLU A 119 -12.21 14.28 9.92
C GLU A 119 -12.18 15.80 9.71
N LYS A 120 -11.41 16.53 10.54
CA LYS A 120 -11.21 17.97 10.36
C LYS A 120 -10.51 18.33 9.05
N MET A 121 -9.52 17.54 8.64
CA MET A 121 -8.78 17.76 7.38
C MET A 121 -9.61 17.44 6.14
N SER A 122 -10.42 16.38 6.20
CA SER A 122 -11.19 15.85 5.07
C SER A 122 -12.60 16.43 4.94
N GLY A 123 -13.17 16.95 6.03
CA GLY A 123 -14.58 17.33 6.09
C GLY A 123 -15.55 16.15 6.09
N LEU A 124 -15.05 14.92 6.33
CA LEU A 124 -15.84 13.70 6.36
C LEU A 124 -16.07 13.24 7.81
N THR A 125 -17.10 12.41 8.01
CA THR A 125 -17.28 11.61 9.22
C THR A 125 -17.06 10.15 8.87
N PHE A 126 -16.12 9.48 9.53
CA PHE A 126 -15.81 8.09 9.26
C PHE A 126 -16.54 7.18 10.24
N PHE A 127 -17.12 6.09 9.73
CA PHE A 127 -17.88 5.13 10.53
C PHE A 127 -18.92 5.79 11.46
N PRO A 128 -19.87 6.61 10.96
CA PRO A 128 -20.80 7.39 11.80
C PRO A 128 -21.74 6.54 12.67
N LYS A 129 -21.83 5.24 12.42
CA LYS A 129 -22.59 4.28 13.22
C LYS A 129 -21.79 3.70 14.39
N LEU A 130 -20.50 4.00 14.46
CA LEU A 130 -19.61 3.54 15.51
C LEU A 130 -19.69 4.51 16.69
N ASP A 131 -20.03 3.99 17.88
CA ASP A 131 -19.87 4.75 19.12
C ASP A 131 -18.40 4.73 19.53
N ILE A 132 -17.64 5.74 19.08
CA ILE A 132 -16.20 5.86 19.36
C ILE A 132 -15.93 6.01 20.87
N SER A 133 -16.92 6.43 21.67
CA SER A 133 -16.78 6.52 23.13
C SER A 133 -16.72 5.15 23.81
N GLN A 134 -17.07 4.07 23.09
CA GLN A 134 -17.07 2.71 23.61
C GLN A 134 -16.09 1.81 22.83
N SER A 135 -15.09 1.29 23.52
CA SER A 135 -14.33 0.09 23.13
C SER A 135 -13.56 0.12 21.80
N VAL A 136 -13.18 1.30 21.29
CA VAL A 136 -12.22 1.44 20.18
C VAL A 136 -10.82 1.67 20.75
N GLN A 137 -9.88 0.81 20.37
CA GLN A 137 -8.47 0.89 20.74
C GLN A 137 -7.62 1.32 19.54
N ASP A 138 -6.47 1.90 19.82
CA ASP A 138 -5.51 2.27 18.78
C ASP A 138 -4.95 1.01 18.10
N LEU A 139 -5.04 0.97 16.77
CA LEU A 139 -4.56 -0.15 15.96
C LEU A 139 -3.06 -0.38 16.12
N CYS A 140 -2.25 0.66 16.24
CA CYS A 140 -0.80 0.56 16.36
C CYS A 140 -0.30 0.27 17.79
N LEU A 141 -1.21 0.28 18.77
CA LEU A 141 -1.00 -0.30 20.10
C LEU A 141 -1.36 -1.79 20.14
N LEU A 142 -2.42 -2.19 19.42
CA LEU A 142 -2.88 -3.59 19.38
C LEU A 142 -2.16 -4.46 18.35
N ASP A 143 -1.71 -3.87 17.25
CA ASP A 143 -0.99 -4.49 16.17
C ASP A 143 0.32 -3.73 15.91
N THR A 144 1.19 -4.32 15.09
CA THR A 144 2.54 -3.82 14.88
C THR A 144 2.61 -2.48 14.17
N CYS A 145 1.66 -2.20 13.26
CA CYS A 145 1.78 -1.14 12.25
C CYS A 145 3.16 -1.15 11.55
N LYS A 146 3.75 -2.33 11.38
CA LYS A 146 5.04 -2.49 10.69
C LYS A 146 4.81 -2.86 9.24
N LEU A 147 5.24 -1.96 8.35
CA LEU A 147 5.26 -2.24 6.92
C LEU A 147 6.39 -3.22 6.59
N MET A 148 6.27 -3.94 5.48
CA MET A 148 7.37 -4.79 4.99
C MET A 148 8.64 -3.98 4.84
N ASP A 149 9.76 -4.50 5.35
CA ASP A 149 11.08 -3.90 5.14
C ASP A 149 11.53 -4.02 3.68
N PHE A 150 12.68 -3.41 3.37
CA PHE A 150 13.26 -3.43 2.03
C PHE A 150 13.48 -4.86 1.51
N LYS A 151 13.95 -5.77 2.37
CA LYS A 151 14.27 -7.15 1.97
C LYS A 151 13.00 -7.92 1.63
N ARG A 152 12.02 -7.95 2.55
CA ARG A 152 10.74 -8.66 2.39
C ARG A 152 9.94 -8.10 1.22
N PHE A 153 9.93 -6.77 1.06
CA PHE A 153 9.26 -6.13 -0.07
C PHE A 153 9.91 -6.47 -1.42
N THR A 154 11.24 -6.42 -1.49
CA THR A 154 11.97 -6.74 -2.73
C THR A 154 11.79 -8.21 -3.11
N LEU A 155 11.82 -9.14 -2.14
CA LEU A 155 11.51 -10.56 -2.39
C LEU A 155 10.09 -10.74 -2.95
N TYR A 156 9.09 -10.07 -2.35
CA TYR A 156 7.71 -10.12 -2.83
C TYR A 156 7.56 -9.62 -4.28
N ILE A 157 8.13 -8.44 -4.59
CA ILE A 157 8.07 -7.88 -5.95
C ILE A 157 8.81 -8.79 -6.95
N THR A 158 9.93 -9.37 -6.54
CA THR A 158 10.70 -10.32 -7.36
C THR A 158 9.89 -11.56 -7.67
N GLY A 159 9.19 -12.15 -6.68
CA GLY A 159 8.28 -13.27 -6.91
C GLY A 159 7.19 -12.97 -7.94
N ARG A 160 6.62 -11.76 -7.91
CA ARG A 160 5.63 -11.31 -8.91
C ARG A 160 6.25 -11.17 -10.31
N LYS A 161 7.45 -10.59 -10.41
CA LYS A 161 8.21 -10.47 -11.67
C LYS A 161 8.50 -11.85 -12.26
N VAL A 162 8.98 -12.80 -11.43
CA VAL A 162 9.23 -14.18 -11.83
C VAL A 162 7.97 -14.83 -12.39
N ASN A 163 6.83 -14.72 -11.69
CA ASN A 163 5.58 -15.33 -12.17
C ASN A 163 5.13 -14.80 -13.55
N GLY A 164 5.32 -13.49 -13.79
CA GLY A 164 4.88 -12.82 -15.02
C GLY A 164 5.88 -12.85 -16.18
N VAL A 165 7.10 -13.35 -15.98
CA VAL A 165 8.15 -13.30 -17.00
C VAL A 165 7.87 -14.28 -18.15
N LYS A 166 8.28 -13.90 -19.37
CA LYS A 166 8.00 -14.64 -20.61
C LYS A 166 9.24 -15.10 -21.38
N SER A 167 10.45 -14.85 -20.87
CA SER A 167 11.69 -15.30 -21.49
C SER A 167 12.74 -15.64 -20.44
N LEU A 168 13.57 -16.64 -20.74
CA LEU A 168 14.63 -17.09 -19.85
C LEU A 168 15.63 -15.97 -19.55
N ALA A 169 16.05 -15.21 -20.56
CA ALA A 169 16.98 -14.08 -20.38
C ALA A 169 16.47 -13.04 -19.37
N LYS A 170 15.15 -12.75 -19.38
CA LYS A 170 14.55 -11.83 -18.40
C LYS A 170 14.44 -12.48 -17.01
N LEU A 171 14.16 -13.77 -16.94
CA LEU A 171 14.10 -14.51 -15.67
C LEU A 171 15.46 -14.48 -14.96
N GLU A 172 16.55 -14.74 -15.68
CA GLU A 172 17.91 -14.68 -15.11
C GLU A 172 18.28 -13.25 -14.71
N LYS A 173 17.91 -12.25 -15.53
CA LYS A 173 18.13 -10.84 -15.18
C LYS A 173 17.45 -10.45 -13.86
N ILE A 174 16.22 -10.91 -13.62
CA ILE A 174 15.50 -10.65 -12.37
C ILE A 174 16.27 -11.21 -11.15
N MET A 175 16.84 -12.41 -11.26
CA MET A 175 17.62 -12.99 -10.17
C MET A 175 18.98 -12.31 -9.98
N ALA A 176 19.59 -11.83 -11.07
CA ALA A 176 20.82 -11.03 -11.00
C ALA A 176 20.59 -9.69 -10.28
N GLU A 177 19.51 -8.96 -10.61
CA GLU A 177 19.11 -7.72 -9.93
C GLU A 177 18.92 -7.93 -8.42
N LEU A 178 18.31 -9.06 -8.02
CA LEU A 178 18.11 -9.40 -6.60
C LEU A 178 19.46 -9.63 -5.88
N LYS A 179 20.40 -10.30 -6.55
CA LYS A 179 21.75 -10.54 -6.04
C LYS A 179 22.55 -9.24 -5.92
N GLU A 180 22.45 -8.34 -6.89
CA GLU A 180 23.07 -7.00 -6.85
C GLU A 180 22.52 -6.15 -5.70
N ALA A 181 21.23 -6.31 -5.37
CA ALA A 181 20.63 -5.70 -4.19
C ALA A 181 21.09 -6.33 -2.85
N GLY A 182 21.98 -7.35 -2.89
CA GLY A 182 22.49 -8.02 -1.70
C GLY A 182 21.46 -8.92 -1.00
N ILE A 183 20.39 -9.32 -1.69
CA ILE A 183 19.30 -10.10 -1.11
C ILE A 183 19.37 -11.55 -1.58
N THR A 184 19.38 -12.47 -0.63
CA THR A 184 19.27 -13.91 -0.91
C THR A 184 17.80 -14.31 -1.10
N PRO A 185 17.46 -15.07 -2.16
CA PRO A 185 16.13 -15.65 -2.32
C PRO A 185 15.75 -16.54 -1.14
N ASP A 186 14.49 -16.49 -0.72
CA ASP A 186 13.94 -17.49 0.20
C ASP A 186 13.57 -18.79 -0.54
N GLU A 187 13.20 -19.83 0.22
CA GLU A 187 12.83 -21.13 -0.34
C GLU A 187 11.63 -21.01 -1.30
N TYR A 188 10.67 -20.15 -0.97
CA TYR A 188 9.48 -19.91 -1.78
C TYR A 188 9.83 -19.32 -3.15
N LEU A 189 10.61 -18.24 -3.19
CA LEU A 189 11.06 -17.60 -4.42
C LEU A 189 11.96 -18.54 -5.24
N THR A 190 12.83 -19.30 -4.57
CA THR A 190 13.69 -20.30 -5.21
C THR A 190 12.86 -21.34 -5.95
N ARG A 191 11.85 -21.90 -5.29
CA ARG A 191 10.92 -22.86 -5.91
C ARG A 191 10.13 -22.25 -7.07
N MET A 192 9.68 -21.00 -6.93
CA MET A 192 8.99 -20.29 -8.02
C MET A 192 9.89 -20.09 -9.24
N TYR A 193 11.15 -19.71 -9.03
CA TYR A 193 12.14 -19.51 -10.08
C TYR A 193 12.36 -20.79 -10.88
N PHE A 194 12.65 -21.92 -10.20
CA PHE A 194 12.91 -23.18 -10.90
C PHE A 194 11.71 -23.67 -11.69
N LYS A 195 10.51 -23.63 -11.09
CA LYS A 195 9.27 -23.96 -11.80
C LYS A 195 9.06 -23.09 -13.04
N LYS A 196 9.33 -21.78 -12.94
CA LYS A 196 9.17 -20.88 -14.08
C LYS A 196 10.21 -21.12 -15.17
N LYS A 197 11.44 -21.45 -14.78
CA LYS A 197 12.53 -21.79 -15.69
C LYS A 197 12.20 -23.02 -16.53
N GLU A 198 11.70 -24.08 -15.89
CA GLU A 198 11.21 -25.28 -16.58
C GLU A 198 10.09 -24.95 -17.57
N GLU A 199 9.06 -24.20 -17.15
CA GLU A 199 7.95 -23.78 -18.01
C GLU A 199 8.42 -23.03 -19.27
N LEU A 200 9.43 -22.17 -19.15
CA LEU A 200 9.96 -21.39 -20.26
C LEU A 200 10.83 -22.24 -21.21
N LEU A 201 11.62 -23.18 -20.68
CA LEU A 201 12.41 -24.12 -21.48
C LEU A 201 11.52 -25.05 -22.31
N GLU A 202 10.42 -25.53 -21.74
CA GLU A 202 9.44 -26.35 -22.45
C GLU A 202 8.77 -25.58 -23.60
N LYS A 203 8.55 -24.27 -23.43
CA LYS A 203 7.96 -23.40 -24.46
C LYS A 203 8.93 -23.03 -25.59
N GLU A 204 10.23 -22.99 -25.30
CA GLU A 204 11.28 -22.72 -26.29
C GLU A 204 11.70 -23.98 -27.06
N SER A 205 11.39 -25.18 -26.53
CA SER A 205 11.61 -26.44 -27.24
C SER A 205 10.58 -26.57 -28.38
N PRO A 206 11.01 -26.73 -29.65
CA PRO A 206 10.09 -26.90 -30.76
C PRO A 206 9.18 -28.10 -30.48
N GLN A 207 7.86 -27.94 -30.59
CA GLN A 207 6.98 -29.09 -30.69
C GLN A 207 7.42 -29.91 -31.91
N VAL A 208 8.15 -31.00 -31.68
CA VAL A 208 8.40 -32.02 -32.68
C VAL A 208 7.02 -32.61 -33.01
N LYS A 209 6.44 -32.15 -34.12
CA LYS A 209 5.32 -32.81 -34.78
C LYS A 209 5.84 -33.85 -35.75
#